data_AF-A0A8W8KL94-F1
#
_entry.id   AF-A0A8W8KL94-F1
#
_cell.length_a   1.000
_cell.length_b   1.000
_cell.length_c   1.000
_cell.angle_alpha   90.00
_cell.angle_beta   90.00
_cell.angle_gamma   90.00
#
_symmetry.space_group_name_H-M   'P 1'
#
loop_
_entity.id
_entity.type
_entity.pdbx_description
1 polymer ?
#
loop_
_entity_poly.entity_id
_entity_poly.type
_entity_poly.pdbx_seq_one_letter_code
_entity_poly.pdbx_strand_id
1 'polypeptide(L)'
;MCGRTACTLAPDEICRSCSYSSHSGGRQEPQWRDPPGGQKYYPSHNVAPGAHTPVIISSHHRFGTEDDAVSTERVVQPMQWGLIPSWHKGSPKKVSYETNNCRSESMLEKPTYKVPLQRGRRCVVLADGFFEWKRDQAKKQPYFIYFPDKKDTDERETNSSCLKVKKEENGVSVKLERDSNLGIVKEEKENLEQEGGSECPADTSSLNPADVLLKKEIKTELNGTDKDHQAHKGGDKTKRLMTMAGVFDVWKSSDGSPPVLSYSVITVESSPAMMKVHHRMPALLLTDKEVQEWLDSENVPLEKAVNNIRATEEIQMHPVSDIVNNSRNKSPDCTKPIDLTKPKSTPSSNLMMKWLSKGKKEQSNEPPSKRIKTEPQ
;
A
#
# COMPACT_ATOMS: atom_id res chain seq x y z
N MET A 1 2.85 6.77 15.55
CA MET A 1 1.74 6.50 14.61
C MET A 1 2.28 6.85 13.23
N CYS A 2 1.89 6.06 12.23
CA CYS A 2 2.39 6.17 10.86
C CYS A 2 2.16 7.57 10.29
N GLY A 3 3.22 8.38 10.29
CA GLY A 3 3.25 9.75 9.75
C GLY A 3 4.19 9.88 8.54
N ARG A 4 4.58 8.75 7.95
CA ARG A 4 5.39 8.71 6.74
C ARG A 4 5.18 7.42 5.97
N THR A 5 5.11 7.51 4.65
CA THR A 5 5.02 6.35 3.74
C THR A 5 6.00 6.46 2.58
N ALA A 6 6.19 5.38 1.85
CA ALA A 6 6.72 5.38 0.49
C ALA A 6 5.61 4.95 -0.46
N CYS A 7 5.52 5.56 -1.64
CA CYS A 7 4.62 5.12 -2.70
C CYS A 7 5.27 5.55 -4.02
N THR A 8 5.90 4.59 -4.70
CA THR A 8 6.90 4.85 -5.75
C THR A 8 6.47 4.50 -7.16
N LEU A 9 5.31 3.84 -7.29
CA LEU A 9 4.75 3.46 -8.58
C LEU A 9 4.08 4.64 -9.28
N ALA A 10 4.18 4.69 -10.61
CA ALA A 10 3.42 5.61 -11.44
C ALA A 10 1.90 5.28 -11.42
N PRO A 11 1.02 6.22 -11.81
CA PRO A 11 -0.43 5.98 -11.84
C PRO A 11 -0.88 4.70 -12.55
N ASP A 12 -0.33 4.40 -13.72
CA ASP A 12 -0.66 3.20 -14.49
C ASP A 12 -0.16 1.91 -13.82
N GLU A 13 1.02 1.96 -13.20
CA GLU A 13 1.58 0.86 -12.41
C GLU A 13 0.73 0.59 -11.16
N ILE A 14 0.21 1.64 -10.51
CA ILE A 14 -0.72 1.51 -9.38
C ILE A 14 -1.99 0.79 -9.82
N CYS A 15 -2.61 1.22 -10.92
CA CYS A 15 -3.81 0.58 -11.46
C CYS A 15 -3.57 -0.91 -11.74
N ARG A 16 -2.47 -1.27 -12.42
CA ARG A 16 -2.07 -2.66 -12.68
C ARG A 16 -1.86 -3.46 -11.38
N SER A 17 -1.14 -2.89 -10.41
CA SER A 17 -0.88 -3.49 -9.09
C SER A 17 -2.13 -3.66 -8.22
N CYS A 18 -3.21 -2.94 -8.53
CA CYS A 18 -4.48 -2.99 -7.82
C CYS A 18 -5.58 -3.76 -8.56
N SER A 19 -5.20 -4.61 -9.52
CA SER A 19 -6.12 -5.54 -10.19
C SER A 19 -6.94 -6.34 -9.18
N TYR A 20 -8.25 -6.50 -9.41
CA TYR A 20 -9.16 -7.20 -8.53
C TYR A 20 -10.17 -8.05 -9.30
N SER A 21 -10.78 -9.03 -8.62
CA SER A 21 -11.89 -9.79 -9.20
C SER A 21 -13.18 -8.98 -9.11
N SER A 22 -13.79 -8.72 -10.26
CA SER A 22 -15.12 -8.11 -10.35
C SER A 22 -16.20 -9.06 -9.82
N HIS A 23 -17.38 -8.52 -9.55
CA HIS A 23 -18.54 -9.32 -9.14
C HIS A 23 -18.95 -10.36 -10.20
N SER A 24 -18.66 -10.08 -11.48
CA SER A 24 -18.88 -10.98 -12.61
C SER A 24 -17.81 -12.08 -12.78
N GLY A 25 -16.80 -12.12 -11.89
CA GLY A 25 -15.72 -13.11 -11.92
C GLY A 25 -14.53 -12.78 -12.82
N GLY A 26 -14.63 -11.75 -13.68
CA GLY A 26 -13.50 -11.26 -14.48
C GLY A 26 -12.51 -10.42 -13.67
N ARG A 27 -11.21 -10.53 -13.96
CA ARG A 27 -10.18 -9.62 -13.42
C ARG A 27 -10.34 -8.24 -14.07
N GLN A 28 -10.35 -7.19 -13.25
CA GLN A 28 -10.43 -5.79 -13.68
C GLN A 28 -9.34 -4.96 -13.00
N GLU A 29 -8.96 -3.86 -13.66
CA GLU A 29 -8.10 -2.83 -13.06
C GLU A 29 -8.97 -1.62 -12.68
N PRO A 30 -8.72 -1.00 -11.52
CA PRO A 30 -9.42 0.22 -11.15
C PRO A 30 -9.01 1.36 -12.08
N GLN A 31 -9.96 2.21 -12.46
CA GLN A 31 -9.65 3.40 -13.25
C GLN A 31 -8.99 4.47 -12.38
N TRP A 32 -8.01 5.16 -12.95
CA TRP A 32 -7.46 6.37 -12.33
C TRP A 32 -8.41 7.55 -12.50
N ARG A 33 -8.66 8.29 -11.43
CA ARG A 33 -9.47 9.50 -11.43
C ARG A 33 -8.69 10.65 -10.79
N ASP A 34 -8.53 11.74 -11.53
CA ASP A 34 -7.88 12.93 -10.98
C ASP A 34 -8.75 13.59 -9.89
N PRO A 35 -8.14 14.27 -8.90
CA PRO A 35 -8.90 15.01 -7.91
C PRO A 35 -9.49 16.29 -8.52
N PRO A 36 -10.67 16.75 -8.05
CA PRO A 36 -11.40 17.87 -8.63
C PRO A 36 -10.62 19.20 -8.72
N GLY A 37 -9.65 19.42 -7.83
CA GLY A 37 -8.85 20.66 -7.79
C GLY A 37 -7.55 20.62 -8.61
N GLY A 38 -7.31 19.55 -9.39
CA GLY A 38 -6.12 19.41 -10.24
C GLY A 38 -4.81 19.13 -9.49
N GLN A 39 -4.85 18.91 -8.17
CA GLN A 39 -3.67 18.49 -7.40
C GLN A 39 -3.20 17.11 -7.90
N LYS A 40 -1.90 16.94 -8.09
CA LYS A 40 -1.37 15.69 -8.64
C LYS A 40 -0.73 14.83 -7.57
N TYR A 41 -0.84 13.52 -7.77
CA TYR A 41 0.01 12.55 -7.10
C TYR A 41 1.40 12.58 -7.74
N TYR A 42 2.43 12.47 -6.90
CA TYR A 42 3.82 12.35 -7.33
C TYR A 42 4.46 11.15 -6.61
N PRO A 43 4.98 10.15 -7.35
CA PRO A 43 5.70 9.03 -6.76
C PRO A 43 6.89 9.48 -5.91
N SER A 44 7.09 8.87 -4.75
CA SER A 44 8.10 9.30 -3.79
C SER A 44 8.41 8.23 -2.75
N HIS A 45 9.70 8.07 -2.42
CA HIS A 45 10.17 7.18 -1.34
C HIS A 45 9.93 7.73 0.07
N ASN A 46 9.44 8.97 0.21
CA ASN A 46 9.28 9.64 1.50
C ASN A 46 8.13 10.64 1.47
N VAL A 47 6.91 10.14 1.63
CA VAL A 47 5.66 10.90 1.60
C VAL A 47 5.24 11.25 3.01
N ALA A 48 4.92 12.51 3.26
CA ALA A 48 4.47 13.04 4.54
C ALA A 48 3.01 13.54 4.44
N PRO A 49 2.32 13.73 5.58
CA PRO A 49 1.02 14.39 5.61
C PRO A 49 0.98 15.71 4.84
N GLY A 50 -0.19 16.01 4.27
CA GLY A 50 -0.43 17.11 3.34
C GLY A 50 -0.17 16.78 1.87
N ALA A 51 0.54 15.69 1.57
CA ALA A 51 0.70 15.21 0.20
C ALA A 51 -0.59 14.59 -0.35
N HIS A 52 -0.76 14.58 -1.68
CA HIS A 52 -1.81 13.82 -2.35
C HIS A 52 -1.29 12.42 -2.66
N THR A 53 -1.97 11.39 -2.16
CA THR A 53 -1.57 9.99 -2.32
C THR A 53 -2.73 9.16 -2.90
N PRO A 54 -2.42 8.10 -3.64
CA PRO A 54 -3.43 7.26 -4.26
C PRO A 54 -4.22 6.51 -3.18
N VAL A 55 -5.54 6.62 -3.24
CA VAL A 55 -6.44 5.78 -2.45
C VAL A 55 -7.44 5.09 -3.39
N ILE A 56 -7.85 3.88 -3.04
CA ILE A 56 -8.96 3.20 -3.70
C ILE A 56 -10.24 3.61 -2.98
N ILE A 57 -11.27 3.95 -3.76
CA ILE A 57 -12.65 4.13 -3.30
C ILE A 57 -13.59 3.34 -4.21
N SER A 58 -14.81 3.08 -3.75
CA SER A 58 -15.86 2.60 -4.64
C SER A 58 -16.23 3.67 -5.67
N SER A 59 -16.49 3.27 -6.91
CA SER A 59 -16.75 4.16 -8.05
C SER A 59 -18.05 4.95 -7.93
N HIS A 60 -19.01 4.47 -7.11
CA HIS A 60 -20.29 5.13 -6.83
C HIS A 60 -20.09 6.49 -6.15
N HIS A 61 -18.95 6.70 -5.48
CA HIS A 61 -18.58 8.01 -4.97
C HIS A 61 -18.21 8.95 -6.14
N ARG A 62 -19.23 9.55 -6.76
CA ARG A 62 -19.08 10.57 -7.81
C ARG A 62 -19.33 11.96 -7.23
N PHE A 63 -18.25 12.66 -6.92
CA PHE A 63 -18.34 14.00 -6.36
C PHE A 63 -18.61 15.02 -7.47
N GLY A 64 -19.85 15.52 -7.55
CA GLY A 64 -20.24 16.56 -8.51
C GLY A 64 -21.24 16.14 -9.59
N THR A 65 -21.76 14.91 -9.57
CA THR A 65 -22.82 14.44 -10.47
C THR A 65 -23.90 13.73 -9.66
N GLU A 66 -25.18 14.00 -9.96
CA GLU A 66 -26.35 13.34 -9.35
C GLU A 66 -26.63 12.00 -10.04
N ASP A 67 -25.72 11.04 -9.88
CA ASP A 67 -25.90 9.67 -10.37
C ASP A 67 -25.77 8.71 -9.17
N ASP A 68 -26.91 8.18 -8.73
CA ASP A 68 -27.05 7.29 -7.58
C ASP A 68 -26.80 5.81 -7.94
N ALA A 69 -26.17 5.54 -9.09
CA ALA A 69 -25.84 4.18 -9.50
C ALA A 69 -24.91 3.49 -8.49
N VAL A 70 -25.44 2.48 -7.81
CA VAL A 70 -24.69 1.57 -6.95
C VAL A 70 -23.65 0.83 -7.78
N SER A 71 -22.39 0.83 -7.34
CA SER A 71 -21.32 0.12 -8.02
C SER A 71 -20.32 -0.49 -7.04
N THR A 72 -19.95 -1.74 -7.29
CA THR A 72 -18.85 -2.43 -6.61
C THR A 72 -17.50 -2.17 -7.27
N GLU A 73 -17.48 -1.43 -8.38
CA GLU A 73 -16.25 -1.10 -9.09
C GLU A 73 -15.37 -0.17 -8.27
N ARG A 74 -14.07 -0.21 -8.54
CA ARG A 74 -13.06 0.52 -7.79
C ARG A 74 -12.45 1.61 -8.67
N VAL A 75 -12.16 2.76 -8.08
CA VAL A 75 -11.34 3.79 -8.71
C VAL A 75 -10.17 4.14 -7.81
N VAL A 76 -9.03 4.44 -8.41
CA VAL A 76 -7.88 5.03 -7.72
C VAL A 76 -7.98 6.54 -7.87
N GLN A 77 -8.10 7.26 -6.76
CA GLN A 77 -8.18 8.71 -6.75
C GLN A 77 -7.17 9.29 -5.75
N PRO A 78 -6.28 10.19 -6.18
CA PRO A 78 -5.42 10.91 -5.24
C PRO A 78 -6.23 11.76 -4.26
N MET A 79 -5.93 11.65 -2.97
CA MET A 79 -6.54 12.46 -1.92
C MET A 79 -5.48 13.05 -1.00
N GLN A 80 -5.77 14.21 -0.39
CA GLN A 80 -4.87 14.82 0.57
C GLN A 80 -4.78 13.97 1.85
N TRP A 81 -3.56 13.60 2.26
CA TRP A 81 -3.35 12.95 3.55
C TRP A 81 -3.47 13.96 4.69
N GLY A 82 -4.45 13.77 5.56
CA GLY A 82 -4.83 14.69 6.63
C GLY A 82 -6.25 15.18 6.39
N LEU A 83 -7.20 14.51 7.03
CA LEU A 83 -8.63 14.72 6.81
C LEU A 83 -9.06 16.14 7.20
N ILE A 84 -9.74 16.82 6.28
CA ILE A 84 -10.38 18.12 6.50
C ILE A 84 -11.88 17.83 6.67
N PRO A 85 -12.44 18.03 7.88
CA PRO A 85 -13.86 17.78 8.10
C PRO A 85 -14.71 18.67 7.19
N SER A 86 -15.79 18.13 6.67
CA SER A 86 -16.75 18.85 5.81
C SER A 86 -17.34 20.11 6.45
N TRP A 87 -17.36 20.18 7.79
CA TRP A 87 -17.82 21.34 8.57
C TRP A 87 -16.71 22.34 8.93
N HIS A 88 -15.45 22.07 8.55
CA HIS A 88 -14.33 22.97 8.80
C HIS A 88 -14.56 24.32 8.12
N LYS A 89 -14.28 25.41 8.84
CA LYS A 89 -14.41 26.78 8.33
C LYS A 89 -13.03 27.37 8.07
N GLY A 90 -12.88 28.09 6.96
CA GLY A 90 -11.64 28.76 6.58
C GLY A 90 -10.73 27.88 5.74
N SER A 91 -9.42 28.13 5.79
CA SER A 91 -8.47 27.48 4.87
C SER A 91 -8.29 25.98 5.17
N PRO A 92 -8.25 25.11 4.15
CA PRO A 92 -7.96 23.67 4.32
C PRO A 92 -6.55 23.40 4.86
N LYS A 93 -5.65 24.39 4.79
CA LYS A 93 -4.28 24.31 5.35
C LYS A 93 -4.21 24.61 6.85
N LYS A 94 -5.33 25.03 7.47
CA LYS A 94 -5.39 25.51 8.86
C LYS A 94 -6.37 24.73 9.71
N VAL A 95 -6.44 23.41 9.53
CA VAL A 95 -7.18 22.52 10.44
C VAL A 95 -6.50 22.59 11.81
N SER A 96 -7.26 22.77 12.88
CA SER A 96 -6.73 23.09 14.22
C SER A 96 -6.12 21.90 14.97
N TYR A 97 -6.24 20.69 14.44
CA TYR A 97 -5.74 19.46 15.05
C TYR A 97 -5.28 18.46 13.98
N GLU A 98 -4.41 17.54 14.39
CA GLU A 98 -3.84 16.51 13.50
C GLU A 98 -4.87 15.43 13.15
N THR A 99 -5.12 15.26 11.86
CA THR A 99 -6.10 14.32 11.30
C THR A 99 -5.47 13.30 10.34
N ASN A 100 -4.16 13.15 10.40
CA ASN A 100 -3.41 12.19 9.57
C ASN A 100 -3.78 10.74 9.91
N ASN A 101 -4.15 10.51 11.18
CA ASN A 101 -4.54 9.21 11.70
C ASN A 101 -5.86 9.28 12.48
N CYS A 102 -6.64 8.22 12.34
CA CYS A 102 -7.88 7.97 13.05
C CYS A 102 -7.68 6.75 13.94
N ARG A 103 -8.01 6.84 15.23
CA ARG A 103 -7.89 5.69 16.15
C ARG A 103 -9.16 4.85 16.10
N SER A 104 -9.04 3.56 15.81
CA SER A 104 -10.17 2.64 15.70
C SER A 104 -11.07 2.67 16.94
N GLU A 105 -10.50 2.87 18.13
CA GLU A 105 -11.25 2.89 19.40
C GLU A 105 -12.20 4.09 19.51
N SER A 106 -11.92 5.20 18.82
CA SER A 106 -12.67 6.46 18.97
C SER A 106 -13.30 6.97 17.67
N MET A 107 -13.17 6.21 16.57
CA MET A 107 -13.59 6.68 15.24
C MET A 107 -15.12 6.81 15.11
N LEU A 108 -15.89 6.02 15.86
CA LEU A 108 -17.35 6.09 15.89
C LEU A 108 -17.90 7.11 16.91
N GLU A 109 -17.03 7.70 17.72
CA GLU A 109 -17.39 8.71 18.72
C GLU A 109 -17.12 10.12 18.18
N LYS A 110 -15.98 10.31 17.52
CA LYS A 110 -15.51 11.61 17.04
C LYS A 110 -16.24 12.03 15.75
N PRO A 111 -16.96 13.17 15.71
CA PRO A 111 -17.69 13.61 14.52
C PRO A 111 -16.83 13.73 13.26
N THR A 112 -15.56 14.11 13.40
CA THR A 112 -14.53 14.14 12.35
C THR A 112 -14.46 12.87 11.52
N TYR A 113 -14.72 11.70 12.14
CA TYR A 113 -14.59 10.39 11.50
C TYR A 113 -15.94 9.66 11.43
N LYS A 114 -16.77 9.78 12.47
CA LYS A 114 -18.08 9.16 12.56
C LYS A 114 -18.98 9.55 11.39
N VAL A 115 -19.10 10.86 11.12
CA VAL A 115 -19.98 11.38 10.06
C VAL A 115 -19.58 10.87 8.68
N PRO A 116 -18.30 10.94 8.24
CA PRO A 116 -17.92 10.36 6.95
C PRO A 116 -18.08 8.83 6.92
N LEU A 117 -17.77 8.10 7.99
CA LEU A 117 -17.99 6.65 8.07
C LEU A 117 -19.46 6.27 7.89
N GLN A 118 -20.38 7.01 8.52
CA GLN A 118 -21.83 6.82 8.37
C GLN A 118 -22.33 7.12 6.95
N ARG A 119 -21.62 7.96 6.21
CA ARG A 119 -21.88 8.27 4.79
C ARG A 119 -21.18 7.32 3.84
N GLY A 120 -20.67 6.19 4.33
CA GLY A 120 -19.97 5.20 3.51
C GLY A 120 -18.59 5.64 3.00
N ARG A 121 -18.04 6.77 3.48
CA ARG A 121 -16.77 7.35 2.96
C ARG A 121 -15.54 6.60 3.47
N ARG A 122 -15.43 5.34 3.04
CA ARG A 122 -14.35 4.41 3.36
C ARG A 122 -13.42 4.33 2.15
N CYS A 123 -12.11 4.38 2.39
CA CYS A 123 -11.09 4.27 1.35
C CYS A 123 -10.00 3.27 1.74
N VAL A 124 -9.24 2.81 0.76
CA VAL A 124 -8.02 2.02 0.98
C VAL A 124 -6.82 2.84 0.54
N VAL A 125 -5.98 3.22 1.50
CA VAL A 125 -4.78 4.00 1.26
C VAL A 125 -3.68 3.09 0.77
N LEU A 126 -3.05 3.45 -0.35
CA LEU A 126 -2.00 2.66 -0.99
C LEU A 126 -0.62 3.18 -0.64
N ALA A 127 0.31 2.25 -0.35
CA ALA A 127 1.71 2.55 -0.13
C ALA A 127 2.58 1.36 -0.52
N ASP A 128 3.86 1.59 -0.78
CA ASP A 128 4.86 0.51 -0.78
C ASP A 128 5.05 -0.06 0.63
N GLY A 129 4.91 0.83 1.63
CA GLY A 129 5.10 0.58 3.04
C GLY A 129 5.09 1.90 3.81
N PHE A 130 5.17 1.81 5.13
CA PHE A 130 5.21 2.97 6.02
C PHE A 130 6.49 3.01 6.86
N PHE A 131 6.84 4.19 7.37
CA PHE A 131 7.93 4.33 8.31
C PHE A 131 7.40 4.52 9.73
N GLU A 132 8.14 3.99 10.69
CA GLU A 132 7.92 4.26 12.11
C GLU A 132 9.25 4.31 12.86
N TRP A 133 9.31 5.11 13.92
CA TRP A 133 10.52 5.36 14.66
C TRP A 133 10.50 4.62 15.99
N LYS A 134 11.33 3.58 16.10
CA LYS A 134 11.62 2.94 17.38
C LYS A 134 12.30 3.96 18.28
N ARG A 135 11.70 4.24 19.43
CA ARG A 135 12.27 5.15 20.44
C ARG A 135 13.07 4.34 21.43
N ASP A 136 14.35 4.66 21.55
CA ASP A 136 15.22 4.24 22.64
C ASP A 136 15.61 5.49 23.46
N GLN A 137 16.10 5.32 24.69
CA GLN A 137 16.27 6.39 25.69
C GLN A 137 17.03 7.62 25.18
N ALA A 138 17.94 7.45 24.19
CA ALA A 138 18.72 8.55 23.63
C ALA A 138 18.51 8.83 22.14
N LYS A 139 17.94 7.89 21.35
CA LYS A 139 17.89 8.00 19.88
C LYS A 139 16.62 7.38 19.30
N LYS A 140 16.20 7.90 18.15
CA LYS A 140 15.13 7.33 17.33
C LYS A 140 15.72 6.58 16.15
N GLN A 141 15.37 5.32 16.00
CA GLN A 141 15.76 4.49 14.84
C GLN A 141 14.56 4.33 13.90
N PRO A 142 14.59 4.86 12.67
CA PRO A 142 13.55 4.61 11.69
C PRO A 142 13.59 3.17 11.18
N TYR A 143 12.41 2.59 11.01
CA TYR A 143 12.17 1.33 10.33
C TYR A 143 11.27 1.58 9.12
N PHE A 144 11.48 0.82 8.05
CA PHE A 144 10.51 0.70 6.96
C PHE A 144 9.75 -0.61 7.13
N ILE A 145 8.42 -0.54 7.09
CA ILE A 145 7.48 -1.64 7.35
C ILE A 145 6.60 -1.83 6.12
N TYR A 146 6.52 -3.06 5.62
CA TYR A 146 5.89 -3.41 4.34
C TYR A 146 5.30 -4.82 4.38
N PHE A 147 4.49 -5.19 3.38
CA PHE A 147 3.99 -6.56 3.27
C PHE A 147 5.11 -7.52 2.84
N PRO A 148 5.12 -8.77 3.34
CA PRO A 148 5.99 -9.81 2.80
C PRO A 148 5.75 -10.00 1.29
N ASP A 149 6.83 -10.21 0.54
CA ASP A 149 6.74 -10.62 -0.86
C ASP A 149 6.15 -12.03 -0.97
N LYS A 150 5.40 -12.30 -2.05
CA LYS A 150 4.77 -13.62 -2.28
C LYS A 150 5.76 -14.80 -2.32
N LYS A 151 7.05 -14.55 -2.55
CA LYS A 151 8.08 -15.59 -2.51
C LYS A 151 8.46 -16.02 -1.09
N ASP A 152 8.40 -15.09 -0.14
CA ASP A 152 8.79 -15.34 1.24
C ASP A 152 7.73 -16.15 2.01
N THR A 153 6.48 -16.15 1.53
CA THR A 153 5.39 -16.95 2.11
C THR A 153 5.51 -18.43 1.75
N ASP A 154 5.88 -18.76 0.51
CA ASP A 154 6.09 -20.16 0.07
C ASP A 154 7.32 -20.79 0.76
N GLU A 155 8.38 -20.01 1.02
CA GLU A 155 9.55 -20.47 1.76
C GLU A 155 9.26 -20.67 3.26
N ARG A 156 8.29 -19.96 3.85
CA ARG A 156 7.89 -20.18 5.25
C ARG A 156 6.99 -21.39 5.40
N GLU A 157 6.09 -21.66 4.46
CA GLU A 157 5.26 -22.87 4.49
C GLU A 157 6.09 -24.14 4.28
N THR A 158 7.08 -24.09 3.39
CA THR A 158 8.01 -25.20 3.16
C THR A 158 9.02 -25.41 4.30
N ASN A 159 9.43 -24.34 5.01
CA ASN A 159 10.32 -24.45 6.18
C ASN A 159 9.58 -24.69 7.51
N SER A 160 8.26 -24.43 7.59
CA SER A 160 7.42 -24.79 8.74
C SER A 160 7.16 -26.29 8.82
N SER A 161 7.24 -27.02 7.71
CA SER A 161 7.10 -28.49 7.68
C SER A 161 8.39 -29.26 8.03
N CYS A 162 9.47 -28.60 8.47
CA CYS A 162 10.71 -29.27 8.88
C CYS A 162 11.15 -28.89 10.31
N LEU A 163 10.27 -29.09 11.28
CA LEU A 163 10.72 -29.32 12.66
C LEU A 163 11.28 -30.74 12.75
N LYS A 164 12.60 -30.85 12.56
CA LYS A 164 13.37 -32.07 12.85
C LYS A 164 13.20 -32.43 14.32
N VAL A 165 12.44 -33.50 14.58
CA VAL A 165 12.40 -34.18 15.88
C VAL A 165 13.79 -34.73 16.16
N LYS A 166 14.45 -34.19 17.20
CA LYS A 166 15.60 -34.86 17.83
C LYS A 166 15.08 -36.06 18.59
N LYS A 167 15.57 -37.25 18.23
CA LYS A 167 15.30 -38.50 18.91
C LYS A 167 16.23 -38.55 20.15
N GLU A 168 15.68 -38.33 21.34
CA GLU A 168 16.35 -38.72 22.58
C GLU A 168 15.82 -40.09 23.00
N GLU A 169 16.75 -41.03 23.16
CA GLU A 169 16.51 -42.32 23.76
C GLU A 169 16.36 -42.14 25.27
N ASN A 170 15.15 -42.34 25.79
CA ASN A 170 14.90 -43.12 27.01
C ASN A 170 13.37 -43.18 27.23
N GLY A 171 12.85 -44.39 27.19
CA GLY A 171 11.42 -44.66 27.21
C GLY A 171 10.78 -44.33 28.55
N VAL A 172 9.81 -43.42 28.52
CA VAL A 172 8.64 -43.41 29.41
C VAL A 172 7.47 -42.82 28.61
N SER A 173 6.46 -43.65 28.33
CA SER A 173 5.23 -43.25 27.65
C SER A 173 4.21 -42.72 28.66
N VAL A 174 3.82 -41.45 28.56
CA VAL A 174 2.64 -40.89 29.25
C VAL A 174 1.62 -40.49 28.18
N LYS A 175 0.48 -41.17 28.18
CA LYS A 175 -0.73 -40.81 27.42
C LYS A 175 -1.36 -39.57 28.06
N LEU A 176 -1.68 -38.56 27.25
CA LEU A 176 -2.72 -37.58 27.55
C LEU A 176 -3.78 -37.70 26.47
N GLU A 177 -4.94 -38.23 26.87
CA GLU A 177 -6.12 -38.45 26.04
C GLU A 177 -6.90 -37.13 25.88
N ARG A 178 -7.44 -36.90 24.68
CA ARG A 178 -8.43 -35.85 24.42
C ARG A 178 -9.81 -36.49 24.61
N ASP A 179 -10.54 -36.02 25.61
CA ASP A 179 -11.95 -36.36 25.78
C ASP A 179 -12.79 -35.65 24.73
N SER A 180 -13.52 -36.45 23.96
CA SER A 180 -14.61 -36.06 23.09
C SER A 180 -15.87 -36.77 23.56
N ASN A 181 -16.87 -36.01 24.02
CA ASN A 181 -18.27 -36.41 24.25
C ASN A 181 -19.05 -35.11 24.53
N LEU A 182 -20.32 -34.90 24.17
CA LEU A 182 -21.34 -35.58 23.38
C LEU A 182 -22.53 -34.60 23.33
N GLY A 183 -23.37 -34.65 22.28
CA GLY A 183 -24.61 -33.86 22.21
C GLY A 183 -25.42 -34.12 20.94
N ILE A 184 -26.08 -35.28 20.91
CA ILE A 184 -27.00 -35.83 19.90
C ILE A 184 -28.32 -35.02 19.81
N VAL A 185 -28.90 -34.81 18.61
CA VAL A 185 -30.33 -35.08 18.28
C VAL A 185 -30.55 -35.34 16.76
N LYS A 186 -30.87 -36.60 16.46
CA LYS A 186 -31.80 -37.25 15.48
C LYS A 186 -31.90 -36.83 13.99
N GLU A 187 -31.74 -37.87 13.15
CA GLU A 187 -32.29 -38.06 11.80
C GLU A 187 -33.80 -38.38 11.82
N GLU A 188 -34.50 -38.08 10.72
CA GLU A 188 -35.54 -38.96 10.15
C GLU A 188 -35.62 -38.80 8.62
N LYS A 189 -36.06 -39.88 7.96
CA LYS A 189 -35.75 -40.31 6.59
C LYS A 189 -36.78 -39.96 5.51
N GLU A 190 -36.28 -40.01 4.26
CA GLU A 190 -36.86 -40.54 2.99
C GLU A 190 -38.19 -39.98 2.43
N ASN A 191 -38.16 -39.55 1.16
CA ASN A 191 -38.74 -40.35 0.06
C ASN A 191 -38.30 -39.87 -1.34
N LEU A 192 -38.03 -40.85 -2.21
CA LEU A 192 -37.92 -40.75 -3.66
C LEU A 192 -39.30 -40.54 -4.29
N GLU A 193 -39.37 -39.72 -5.35
CA GLU A 193 -40.16 -40.03 -6.55
C GLU A 193 -39.38 -39.61 -7.80
N GLN A 194 -39.27 -40.54 -8.74
CA GLN A 194 -38.84 -40.35 -10.13
C GLN A 194 -40.09 -40.12 -11.01
N GLU A 195 -39.90 -39.38 -12.10
CA GLU A 195 -40.48 -39.48 -13.45
C GLU A 195 -40.53 -38.06 -14.04
N GLY A 196 -40.27 -37.76 -15.31
CA GLY A 196 -39.96 -38.54 -16.50
C GLY A 196 -39.48 -37.55 -17.58
N GLY A 197 -38.82 -38.06 -18.62
CA GLY A 197 -38.23 -37.24 -19.69
C GLY A 197 -39.26 -36.56 -20.60
N SER A 198 -38.80 -35.52 -21.30
CA SER A 198 -39.28 -35.20 -22.64
C SER A 198 -38.27 -34.32 -23.39
N GLU A 199 -38.26 -34.51 -24.70
CA GLU A 199 -37.23 -34.18 -25.69
C GLU A 199 -37.14 -32.68 -26.04
N CYS A 200 -36.04 -32.33 -26.70
CA CYS A 200 -35.82 -31.06 -27.38
C CYS A 200 -36.84 -30.83 -28.51
N PRO A 201 -36.97 -29.59 -28.98
CA PRO A 201 -36.31 -29.33 -30.27
C PRO A 201 -35.55 -28.01 -30.31
N ALA A 202 -34.55 -28.02 -31.19
CA ALA A 202 -33.84 -26.86 -31.70
C ALA A 202 -34.83 -25.88 -32.33
N ASP A 203 -34.56 -24.59 -32.17
CA ASP A 203 -34.98 -23.64 -33.20
C ASP A 203 -33.95 -22.54 -33.43
N THR A 204 -33.73 -22.34 -34.71
CA THR A 204 -32.73 -21.50 -35.35
C THR A 204 -33.38 -20.22 -35.82
N SER A 205 -32.85 -19.07 -35.43
CA SER A 205 -32.97 -17.78 -36.15
C SER A 205 -32.17 -16.74 -35.37
N SER A 206 -31.52 -15.72 -35.92
CA SER A 206 -31.04 -15.39 -37.26
C SER A 206 -30.14 -14.16 -37.02
N LEU A 207 -28.83 -14.28 -37.21
CA LEU A 207 -27.91 -13.14 -37.11
C LEU A 207 -27.95 -12.32 -38.40
N ASN A 208 -28.03 -11.00 -38.25
CA ASN A 208 -28.16 -10.03 -39.33
C ASN A 208 -26.81 -9.85 -40.08
N PRO A 209 -26.75 -9.89 -41.44
CA PRO A 209 -25.47 -9.99 -42.17
C PRO A 209 -24.66 -8.68 -42.36
N ALA A 210 -24.93 -7.60 -41.62
CA ALA A 210 -24.33 -6.28 -41.89
C ALA A 210 -23.11 -5.89 -41.03
N ASP A 211 -22.76 -6.63 -39.97
CA ASP A 211 -21.71 -6.22 -39.01
C ASP A 211 -20.31 -6.82 -39.25
N VAL A 212 -20.10 -7.56 -40.33
CA VAL A 212 -18.83 -8.26 -40.62
C VAL A 212 -17.89 -7.46 -41.54
N LEU A 213 -18.29 -6.27 -42.00
CA LEU A 213 -17.58 -5.50 -43.03
C LEU A 213 -16.99 -4.15 -42.58
N LEU A 214 -16.82 -3.90 -41.26
CA LEU A 214 -16.23 -2.64 -40.75
C LEU A 214 -15.02 -2.83 -39.80
N LYS A 215 -14.42 -4.02 -39.72
CA LYS A 215 -13.23 -4.28 -38.87
C LYS A 215 -11.99 -4.74 -39.64
N LYS A 216 -12.00 -4.67 -40.97
CA LYS A 216 -10.85 -5.03 -41.81
C LYS A 216 -10.05 -3.85 -42.40
N GLU A 217 -10.42 -2.60 -42.11
CA GLU A 217 -9.78 -1.42 -42.73
C GLU A 217 -9.04 -0.46 -41.76
N ILE A 218 -8.72 -0.88 -40.54
CA ILE A 218 -7.88 -0.06 -39.61
C ILE A 218 -6.58 -0.79 -39.21
N LYS A 219 -6.14 -1.79 -40.00
CA LYS A 219 -4.91 -2.56 -39.69
C LYS A 219 -3.77 -2.35 -40.68
N THR A 220 -3.85 -1.30 -41.50
CA THR A 220 -2.84 -1.05 -42.54
C THR A 220 -2.60 0.44 -42.69
N GLU A 221 -2.03 1.06 -41.66
CA GLU A 221 -1.17 2.24 -41.80
C GLU A 221 -0.51 2.53 -40.44
N LEU A 222 0.72 3.04 -40.47
CA LEU A 222 1.66 3.26 -39.35
C LEU A 222 2.58 2.07 -39.02
N ASN A 223 3.33 1.60 -40.02
CA ASN A 223 4.70 1.13 -39.83
C ASN A 223 5.66 2.18 -40.42
N GLY A 224 6.41 2.87 -39.57
CA GLY A 224 7.38 3.90 -39.96
C GLY A 224 8.23 4.35 -38.76
N THR A 225 9.22 3.52 -38.41
CA THR A 225 10.49 3.77 -37.70
C THR A 225 10.61 4.97 -36.76
N ASP A 226 10.83 4.71 -35.47
CA ASP A 226 12.11 5.08 -34.85
C ASP A 226 12.47 4.23 -33.62
N LYS A 227 13.77 3.97 -33.50
CA LYS A 227 14.41 3.01 -32.60
C LYS A 227 14.64 3.65 -31.23
N ASP A 228 14.43 2.83 -30.18
CA ASP A 228 15.08 2.86 -28.85
C ASP A 228 14.08 2.58 -27.72
N HIS A 229 13.44 1.41 -27.73
CA HIS A 229 12.91 0.81 -26.51
C HIS A 229 13.47 -0.61 -26.42
N GLN A 230 14.51 -0.78 -25.62
CA GLN A 230 14.90 -2.10 -25.13
C GLN A 230 13.72 -2.65 -24.34
N ALA A 231 12.92 -3.48 -25.00
CA ALA A 231 11.89 -4.28 -24.38
C ALA A 231 12.55 -5.22 -23.37
N HIS A 232 12.47 -4.87 -22.09
CA HIS A 232 12.72 -5.80 -21.00
C HIS A 232 11.67 -6.91 -21.07
N LYS A 233 12.03 -8.03 -21.71
CA LYS A 233 11.33 -9.30 -21.58
C LYS A 233 11.54 -9.83 -20.15
N GLY A 234 10.70 -9.40 -19.22
CA GLY A 234 10.47 -10.04 -17.93
C GLY A 234 8.96 -10.08 -17.72
N GLY A 235 8.38 -11.26 -17.46
CA GLY A 235 6.93 -11.37 -17.22
C GLY A 235 6.50 -10.35 -16.16
N ASP A 236 5.45 -9.59 -16.47
CA ASP A 236 5.01 -8.40 -15.72
C ASP A 236 4.65 -8.75 -14.27
N LYS A 237 5.66 -8.72 -13.39
CA LYS A 237 5.47 -8.93 -11.96
C LYS A 237 5.09 -7.60 -11.34
N THR A 238 3.80 -7.39 -11.17
CA THR A 238 3.28 -6.23 -10.45
C THR A 238 3.66 -6.29 -8.97
N LYS A 239 4.06 -5.13 -8.42
CA LYS A 239 4.44 -5.01 -7.00
C LYS A 239 3.19 -5.12 -6.12
N ARG A 240 3.27 -5.89 -5.02
CA ARG A 240 2.21 -5.91 -4.01
C ARG A 240 2.26 -4.63 -3.19
N LEU A 241 1.27 -3.76 -3.36
CA LEU A 241 1.12 -2.57 -2.54
C LEU A 241 0.52 -2.92 -1.17
N MET A 242 0.96 -2.19 -0.16
CA MET A 242 0.30 -2.14 1.14
C MET A 242 -1.02 -1.39 1.06
N THR A 243 -2.05 -2.00 1.61
CA THR A 243 -3.44 -1.54 1.62
C THR A 243 -3.85 -1.25 3.06
N MET A 244 -4.06 0.02 3.39
CA MET A 244 -4.44 0.48 4.74
C MET A 244 -5.87 0.98 4.72
N ALA A 245 -6.69 0.57 5.69
CA ALA A 245 -8.03 1.10 5.85
C ALA A 245 -7.97 2.60 6.21
N GLY A 246 -8.75 3.40 5.50
CA GLY A 246 -8.89 4.84 5.71
C GLY A 246 -10.34 5.29 5.69
N VAL A 247 -10.55 6.47 6.24
CA VAL A 247 -11.79 7.24 6.14
C VAL A 247 -11.48 8.54 5.41
N PHE A 248 -12.35 8.96 4.50
CA PHE A 248 -12.19 10.21 3.77
C PHE A 248 -13.37 11.15 3.99
N ASP A 249 -13.14 12.45 3.81
CA ASP A 249 -14.20 13.45 3.80
C ASP A 249 -14.00 14.41 2.62
N VAL A 250 -15.08 15.10 2.28
CA VAL A 250 -15.13 16.07 1.18
C VAL A 250 -15.40 17.44 1.79
N TRP A 251 -14.40 18.29 1.75
CA TRP A 251 -14.51 19.68 2.19
C TRP A 251 -14.78 20.58 0.99
N LYS A 252 -15.85 21.38 1.08
CA LYS A 252 -16.23 22.36 0.06
C LYS A 252 -15.91 23.75 0.58
N SER A 253 -15.18 24.52 -0.22
CA SER A 253 -14.93 25.93 0.08
C SER A 253 -16.20 26.76 -0.17
N SER A 254 -16.35 27.86 0.58
CA SER A 254 -17.45 28.81 0.37
C SER A 254 -17.24 29.72 -0.84
N ASP A 255 -16.02 29.82 -1.35
CA ASP A 255 -15.65 30.67 -2.49
C ASP A 255 -15.87 30.02 -3.87
N GLY A 256 -16.46 28.82 -3.91
CA GLY A 256 -16.70 28.08 -5.14
C GLY A 256 -15.48 27.35 -5.70
N SER A 257 -14.34 27.32 -4.98
CA SER A 257 -13.21 26.48 -5.39
C SER A 257 -13.61 25.00 -5.46
N PRO A 258 -12.95 24.19 -6.31
CA PRO A 258 -13.18 22.75 -6.34
C PRO A 258 -13.09 22.11 -4.94
N PRO A 259 -13.89 21.07 -4.65
CA PRO A 259 -13.85 20.40 -3.36
C PRO A 259 -12.49 19.73 -3.13
N VAL A 260 -12.08 19.70 -1.86
CA VAL A 260 -10.87 19.00 -1.41
C VAL A 260 -11.28 17.65 -0.83
N LEU A 261 -10.80 16.58 -1.46
CA LEU A 261 -10.90 15.22 -0.93
C LEU A 261 -9.69 14.95 -0.05
N SER A 262 -9.95 14.49 1.16
CA SER A 262 -8.90 14.27 2.15
C SER A 262 -9.21 13.08 3.03
N TYR A 263 -8.18 12.39 3.52
CA TYR A 263 -8.35 11.14 4.25
C TYR A 263 -7.50 11.06 5.52
N SER A 264 -7.91 10.14 6.40
CA SER A 264 -7.19 9.73 7.60
C SER A 264 -6.93 8.23 7.56
N VAL A 265 -5.71 7.81 7.92
CA VAL A 265 -5.38 6.38 8.05
C VAL A 265 -5.93 5.85 9.37
N ILE A 266 -6.71 4.78 9.34
CA ILE A 266 -7.18 4.13 10.56
C ILE A 266 -6.00 3.38 11.20
N THR A 267 -5.87 3.52 12.51
CA THR A 267 -4.83 2.90 13.31
C THR A 267 -5.44 2.04 14.40
N VAL A 268 -4.77 0.94 14.69
CA VAL A 268 -5.10 -0.04 15.73
C VAL A 268 -3.93 -0.19 16.70
N GLU A 269 -4.16 -0.89 17.81
CA GLU A 269 -3.07 -1.38 18.65
C GLU A 269 -2.12 -2.27 17.82
N SER A 270 -0.83 -2.23 18.13
CA SER A 270 0.16 -2.99 17.37
C SER A 270 0.11 -4.47 17.66
N SER A 271 0.43 -5.27 16.64
CA SER A 271 0.76 -6.67 16.84
C SER A 271 2.04 -6.83 17.69
N PRO A 272 2.25 -7.97 18.36
CA PRO A 272 3.51 -8.32 18.99
C PRO A 272 4.78 -8.01 18.17
N ALA A 273 4.78 -8.26 16.85
CA ALA A 273 5.93 -7.90 16.01
C ALA A 273 6.15 -6.38 15.95
N MET A 274 5.10 -5.60 15.72
CA MET A 274 5.17 -4.14 15.60
C MET A 274 5.38 -3.43 16.93
N MET A 275 4.94 -4.02 18.05
CA MET A 275 5.11 -3.48 19.41
C MET A 275 6.58 -3.23 19.78
N LYS A 276 7.51 -3.98 19.18
CA LYS A 276 8.96 -3.77 19.34
C LYS A 276 9.44 -2.41 18.79
N VAL A 277 8.65 -1.80 17.89
CA VAL A 277 8.94 -0.52 17.24
C VAL A 277 8.00 0.57 17.76
N HIS A 278 6.69 0.31 17.80
CA HIS A 278 5.68 1.28 18.25
C HIS A 278 4.40 0.57 18.71
N HIS A 279 3.64 1.18 19.62
CA HIS A 279 2.37 0.64 20.18
C HIS A 279 1.15 0.79 19.26
N ARG A 280 1.32 1.30 18.04
CA ARG A 280 0.24 1.56 17.07
C ARG A 280 0.72 1.22 15.68
N MET A 281 -0.20 0.68 14.88
CA MET A 281 0.03 0.40 13.46
C MET A 281 -1.18 0.80 12.63
N PRO A 282 -1.03 0.99 11.30
CA PRO A 282 -2.19 1.11 10.43
C PRO A 282 -3.04 -0.16 10.47
N ALA A 283 -4.35 -0.02 10.30
CA ALA A 283 -5.25 -1.13 10.03
C ALA A 283 -4.99 -1.65 8.60
N LEU A 284 -4.34 -2.80 8.46
CA LEU A 284 -3.96 -3.37 7.16
C LEU A 284 -5.06 -4.30 6.65
N LEU A 285 -5.41 -4.19 5.36
CA LEU A 285 -6.35 -5.06 4.66
C LEU A 285 -5.54 -5.99 3.76
N LEU A 286 -5.46 -7.27 4.09
CA LEU A 286 -4.48 -8.20 3.54
C LEU A 286 -4.93 -8.85 2.22
N THR A 287 -6.24 -8.97 2.04
CA THR A 287 -6.88 -9.70 0.93
C THR A 287 -7.83 -8.83 0.13
N ASP A 288 -8.09 -9.22 -1.12
CA ASP A 288 -9.08 -8.54 -1.97
C ASP A 288 -10.48 -8.56 -1.38
N LYS A 289 -10.81 -9.59 -0.59
CA LYS A 289 -12.07 -9.70 0.14
C LYS A 289 -12.15 -8.67 1.26
N GLU A 290 -11.11 -8.52 2.08
CA GLU A 290 -11.06 -7.50 3.13
C GLU A 290 -11.12 -6.08 2.54
N VAL A 291 -10.43 -5.85 1.41
CA VAL A 291 -10.54 -4.60 0.64
C VAL A 291 -11.98 -4.38 0.14
N GLN A 292 -12.63 -5.41 -0.41
CA GLN A 292 -14.00 -5.31 -0.90
C GLN A 292 -14.97 -5.00 0.24
N GLU A 293 -14.91 -5.76 1.34
CA GLU A 293 -15.79 -5.57 2.48
C GLU A 293 -15.63 -4.18 3.11
N TRP A 294 -14.40 -3.65 3.11
CA TRP A 294 -14.14 -2.29 3.56
C TRP A 294 -14.69 -1.23 2.60
N LEU A 295 -14.62 -1.42 1.29
CA LEU A 295 -15.08 -0.42 0.31
C LEU A 295 -16.58 -0.43 0.04
N ASP A 296 -17.25 -1.57 0.25
CA ASP A 296 -18.67 -1.77 -0.09
C ASP A 296 -19.60 -1.25 1.01
N SER A 297 -19.83 0.07 1.03
CA SER A 297 -20.68 0.72 2.04
C SER A 297 -22.16 0.38 1.93
N GLU A 298 -22.60 -0.01 0.74
CA GLU A 298 -24.00 -0.32 0.46
C GLU A 298 -24.38 -1.70 1.01
N ASN A 299 -23.52 -2.70 0.79
CA ASN A 299 -23.83 -4.08 1.18
C ASN A 299 -23.17 -4.52 2.49
N VAL A 300 -22.16 -3.79 2.98
CA VAL A 300 -21.49 -4.11 4.25
C VAL A 300 -21.82 -3.05 5.31
N PRO A 301 -22.64 -3.42 6.32
CA PRO A 301 -22.96 -2.53 7.44
C PRO A 301 -21.70 -1.99 8.10
N LEU A 302 -21.75 -0.71 8.49
CA LEU A 302 -20.59 -0.03 9.10
C LEU A 302 -20.03 -0.79 10.31
N GLU A 303 -20.89 -1.32 11.17
CA GLU A 303 -20.47 -2.10 12.35
C GLU A 303 -19.67 -3.34 11.95
N LYS A 304 -20.12 -4.09 10.93
CA LYS A 304 -19.40 -5.26 10.42
C LYS A 304 -18.05 -4.87 9.84
N ALA A 305 -17.99 -3.81 9.03
CA ALA A 305 -16.75 -3.32 8.44
C ALA A 305 -15.74 -2.89 9.53
N VAL A 306 -16.21 -2.22 10.57
CA VAL A 306 -15.39 -1.77 11.70
C VAL A 306 -14.90 -2.93 12.56
N ASN A 307 -15.75 -3.92 12.86
CA ASN A 307 -15.39 -5.07 13.68
C ASN A 307 -14.34 -5.97 13.00
N ASN A 308 -14.20 -5.89 11.68
CA ASN A 308 -13.16 -6.59 10.94
C ASN A 308 -11.78 -5.90 11.00
N ILE A 309 -11.69 -4.66 11.47
CA ILE A 309 -10.41 -3.95 11.63
C ILE A 309 -9.66 -4.50 12.83
N ARG A 310 -8.44 -5.00 12.59
CA ARG A 310 -7.57 -5.59 13.60
C ARG A 310 -6.08 -5.41 13.27
N ALA A 311 -5.24 -5.66 14.25
CA ALA A 311 -3.80 -5.82 14.04
C ALA A 311 -3.50 -7.08 13.22
N THR A 312 -2.33 -7.10 12.57
CA THR A 312 -1.86 -8.25 11.80
C THR A 312 -0.39 -8.51 12.05
N GLU A 313 0.03 -9.78 11.96
CA GLU A 313 1.43 -10.19 11.98
C GLU A 313 2.03 -10.31 10.57
N GLU A 314 1.23 -10.13 9.51
CA GLU A 314 1.64 -10.21 8.11
C GLU A 314 2.42 -8.96 7.66
N ILE A 315 3.52 -8.69 8.35
CA ILE A 315 4.42 -7.57 8.09
C ILE A 315 5.87 -8.03 8.08
N GLN A 316 6.68 -7.35 7.27
CA GLN A 316 8.13 -7.35 7.39
C GLN A 316 8.61 -5.95 7.74
N MET A 317 9.76 -5.87 8.38
CA MET A 317 10.39 -4.60 8.68
C MET A 317 11.91 -4.71 8.71
N HIS A 318 12.59 -3.63 8.32
CA HIS A 318 14.03 -3.50 8.48
C HIS A 318 14.38 -2.06 8.88
N PRO A 319 15.48 -1.86 9.63
CA PRO A 319 15.96 -0.52 9.97
C PRO A 319 16.44 0.20 8.71
N VAL A 320 16.21 1.50 8.64
CA VAL A 320 16.67 2.37 7.54
C VAL A 320 17.53 3.52 8.06
N SER A 321 18.15 4.25 7.15
CA SER A 321 18.98 5.42 7.49
C SER A 321 18.16 6.61 7.98
N ASP A 322 18.78 7.50 8.75
CA ASP A 322 18.15 8.73 9.27
C ASP A 322 17.89 9.80 8.21
N ILE A 323 18.32 9.58 6.95
CA ILE A 323 17.99 10.47 5.82
C ILE A 323 16.47 10.66 5.72
N VAL A 324 15.69 9.62 6.03
CA VAL A 324 14.23 9.67 5.96
C VAL A 324 13.65 10.72 6.91
N ASN A 325 14.34 11.08 8.00
CA ASN A 325 13.84 12.06 8.98
C ASN A 325 13.47 13.39 8.32
N ASN A 326 14.28 13.86 7.37
CA ASN A 326 13.98 15.04 6.57
C ASN A 326 13.04 14.65 5.41
N SER A 327 11.78 15.07 5.49
CA SER A 327 10.74 14.78 4.50
C SER A 327 11.06 15.32 3.09
N ARG A 328 12.02 16.22 2.94
CA ARG A 328 12.48 16.71 1.63
C ARG A 328 13.35 15.68 0.89
N ASN A 329 13.93 14.70 1.58
CA ASN A 329 14.72 13.64 0.97
C ASN A 329 13.79 12.61 0.33
N LYS A 330 13.74 12.54 -1.00
CA LYS A 330 12.84 11.67 -1.78
C LYS A 330 13.55 10.47 -2.44
N SER A 331 14.83 10.26 -2.16
CA SER A 331 15.64 9.26 -2.86
C SER A 331 15.32 7.82 -2.43
N PRO A 332 15.69 6.81 -3.26
CA PRO A 332 15.55 5.40 -2.91
C PRO A 332 16.24 4.98 -1.62
N ASP A 333 17.26 5.73 -1.18
CA ASP A 333 17.98 5.46 0.06
C ASP A 333 17.12 5.59 1.32
N CYS A 334 15.96 6.26 1.25
CA CYS A 334 15.00 6.33 2.35
C CYS A 334 14.48 4.95 2.77
N THR A 335 14.33 4.02 1.82
CA THR A 335 13.77 2.67 2.07
C THR A 335 14.83 1.58 2.06
N LYS A 336 16.12 1.91 1.89
CA LYS A 336 17.17 0.90 1.86
C LYS A 336 17.46 0.37 3.27
N PRO A 337 17.56 -0.96 3.44
CA PRO A 337 17.94 -1.54 4.71
C PRO A 337 19.35 -1.10 5.10
N ILE A 338 19.56 -0.87 6.39
CA ILE A 338 20.89 -0.64 6.97
C ILE A 338 21.25 -1.76 7.94
N ASP A 339 22.54 -1.95 8.13
CA ASP A 339 23.08 -2.83 9.16
C ASP A 339 23.38 -2.01 10.42
N LEU A 340 22.64 -2.27 11.50
CA LEU A 340 22.81 -1.56 12.78
C LEU A 340 24.09 -1.92 13.52
N THR A 341 24.78 -3.00 13.13
CA THR A 341 26.06 -3.39 13.72
C THR A 341 27.23 -2.58 13.16
N LYS A 342 27.06 -1.95 11.99
CA LYS A 342 28.07 -1.09 11.37
C LYS A 342 27.99 0.32 11.95
N PRO A 343 29.13 0.95 12.29
CA PRO A 343 29.15 2.33 12.74
C PRO A 343 28.59 3.25 11.65
N LYS A 344 27.72 4.18 12.04
CA LYS A 344 27.17 5.19 11.11
C LYS A 344 28.33 5.99 10.52
N SER A 345 28.46 6.02 9.19
CA SER A 345 29.39 6.96 8.55
C SER A 345 28.90 8.38 8.80
N THR A 346 29.63 9.16 9.58
CA THR A 346 29.30 10.56 9.79
C THR A 346 29.85 11.41 8.63
N PRO A 347 29.24 12.56 8.32
CA PRO A 347 29.83 13.50 7.37
C PRO A 347 31.27 13.88 7.75
N SER A 348 31.57 13.95 9.04
CA SER A 348 32.91 14.17 9.58
C SER A 348 33.86 13.00 9.32
N SER A 349 33.42 11.74 9.38
CA SER A 349 34.28 10.60 9.03
C SER A 349 34.62 10.59 7.55
N ASN A 350 33.68 10.94 6.68
CA ASN A 350 33.94 11.03 5.24
C ASN A 350 34.84 12.22 4.86
N LEU A 351 34.70 13.36 5.55
CA LEU A 351 35.57 14.52 5.36
C LEU A 351 36.99 14.22 5.86
N MET A 352 37.13 13.58 7.02
CA MET A 352 38.40 13.16 7.60
C MET A 352 39.11 12.13 6.72
N MET A 353 38.37 11.14 6.18
CA MET A 353 38.93 10.17 5.24
C MET A 353 39.31 10.79 3.89
N LYS A 354 38.54 11.78 3.39
CA LYS A 354 38.93 12.59 2.22
C LYS A 354 40.16 13.46 2.49
N TRP A 355 40.33 14.00 3.70
CA TRP A 355 41.51 14.77 4.09
C TRP A 355 42.76 13.88 4.26
N LEU A 356 42.62 12.72 4.93
CA LEU A 356 43.69 11.72 5.10
C LEU A 356 44.18 11.15 3.76
N SER A 357 43.27 10.94 2.81
CA SER A 357 43.64 10.48 1.46
C SER A 357 44.27 11.58 0.60
N LYS A 358 44.03 12.86 0.92
CA LYS A 358 44.68 14.00 0.24
C LYS A 358 46.14 14.19 0.66
N GLY A 359 46.54 13.71 1.84
CA GLY A 359 47.92 13.80 2.35
C GLY A 359 48.89 12.72 1.84
N LYS A 360 48.45 11.81 0.95
CA LYS A 360 49.25 10.66 0.48
C LYS A 360 49.79 10.78 -0.95
N LYS A 361 49.79 11.97 -1.57
CA LYS A 361 50.47 12.18 -2.85
C LYS A 361 51.79 12.96 -2.67
N GLU A 362 52.85 12.28 -3.11
CA GLU A 362 54.18 12.77 -3.51
C GLU A 362 55.21 13.10 -2.42
N GLN A 363 55.89 12.05 -1.93
CA GLN A 363 57.34 12.11 -1.76
C GLN A 363 57.99 11.48 -2.99
N SER A 364 58.24 12.28 -4.03
CA SER A 364 59.21 11.94 -5.08
C SER A 364 60.56 12.50 -4.66
N ASN A 365 61.52 11.60 -4.41
CA ASN A 365 62.92 11.93 -4.22
C ASN A 365 63.53 12.43 -5.55
N GLU A 366 63.86 13.71 -5.64
CA GLU A 366 64.85 14.22 -6.60
C GLU A 366 65.76 15.26 -5.92
N PRO A 367 67.09 15.24 -6.17
CA PRO A 367 68.04 16.16 -5.54
C PRO A 367 68.08 17.52 -6.30
N PRO A 368 68.48 18.62 -5.63
CA PRO A 368 68.35 19.96 -6.19
C PRO A 368 69.44 20.26 -7.23
N SER A 369 69.01 20.65 -8.43
CA SER A 369 69.88 21.20 -9.50
C SER A 369 70.30 22.64 -9.18
N LYS A 370 71.60 22.93 -9.31
CA LYS A 370 72.23 24.24 -9.05
C LYS A 370 71.87 25.25 -10.15
N ARG A 371 71.40 26.43 -9.72
CA ARG A 371 71.11 27.59 -10.58
C ARG A 371 72.40 28.39 -10.83
N ILE A 372 72.86 28.43 -12.08
CA ILE A 372 73.94 29.34 -12.52
C ILE A 372 73.30 30.70 -12.86
N LYS A 373 73.83 31.77 -12.24
CA LYS A 373 73.52 33.16 -12.56
C LYS A 373 74.26 33.57 -13.85
N THR A 374 73.56 34.25 -14.75
CA THR A 374 74.17 35.16 -15.72
C THR A 374 73.37 36.47 -15.71
N GLU A 375 74.07 37.57 -15.43
CA GLU A 375 73.60 38.94 -15.62
C GLU A 375 73.98 39.40 -17.04
N PRO A 376 73.21 40.30 -17.66
CA PRO A 376 73.74 41.18 -18.69
C PRO A 376 73.69 42.65 -18.24
N GLN A 377 74.85 43.28 -18.41
CA GLN A 377 75.24 44.71 -18.54
C GLN A 377 74.31 45.81 -18.03
#